data_AF-A0A1G1Y7I1-F1
#
_entry.id   AF-A0A1G1Y7I1-F1
#
_cell.length_a   1.000
_cell.length_b   1.000
_cell.length_c   1.000
_cell.angle_alpha   90.00
_cell.angle_beta   90.00
_cell.angle_gamma   90.00
#
_symmetry.space_group_name_H-M   'P 1'
#
loop_
_entity.id
_entity.type
_entity.pdbx_description
1 polymer ?
#
loop_
_entity_poly.entity_id
_entity_poly.type
_entity_poly.pdbx_seq_one_letter_code
_entity_poly.pdbx_strand_id
1 'polypeptide(L)' 'MPENLVAEAKKAIEAEIKLQDHYRQMAKGVSNPKVKAVLHDLLLMEEMNEVLLRSLNQHLES' A
#
# COMPACT_ATOMS: atom_id res chain seq x y z
N MET A 1 -21.16 13.99 -3.03
CA MET A 1 -20.32 13.07 -3.82
C MET A 1 -18.82 13.17 -3.51
N PRO A 2 -18.19 14.35 -3.26
CA PRO A 2 -16.74 14.40 -2.99
C PRO A 2 -16.32 13.88 -1.60
N GLU A 3 -17.11 14.10 -0.55
CA GLU A 3 -16.76 13.65 0.83
C GLU A 3 -16.63 12.13 0.94
N ASN A 4 -17.46 11.37 0.21
CA ASN A 4 -17.34 9.91 0.16
C ASN A 4 -16.02 9.48 -0.49
N LEU A 5 -15.52 10.21 -1.49
CA LEU A 5 -14.28 9.86 -2.17
C LEU A 5 -13.04 10.12 -1.30
N VAL A 6 -13.03 11.21 -0.52
CA VAL A 6 -11.95 11.48 0.45
C VAL A 6 -11.93 10.40 1.55
N ALA A 7 -13.09 10.02 2.07
CA ALA A 7 -13.17 8.97 3.10
C ALA A 7 -12.71 7.60 2.57
N GLU A 8 -13.11 7.23 1.34
CA GLU A 8 -12.66 5.98 0.71
C GLU A 8 -11.17 6.02 0.36
N ALA A 9 -10.63 7.16 -0.09
CA ALA A 9 -9.19 7.30 -0.33
C ALA A 9 -8.38 7.10 0.96
N LYS A 10 -8.83 7.66 2.09
CA LYS A 10 -8.19 7.44 3.41
C LYS A 10 -8.22 5.98 3.83
N LYS A 11 -9.36 5.29 3.66
CA LYS A 11 -9.46 3.85 3.94
C LYS A 11 -8.53 3.03 3.06
N ALA A 12 -8.44 3.36 1.77
CA ALA A 12 -7.54 2.68 0.84
C ALA A 12 -6.07 2.86 1.25
N ILE A 13 -5.65 4.08 1.61
CA ILE A 13 -4.30 4.34 2.12
C ILE A 13 -4.00 3.49 3.37
N GLU A 14 -4.93 3.41 4.33
CA GLU A 14 -4.75 2.58 5.51
C GLU A 14 -4.66 1.09 5.18
N ALA A 15 -5.40 0.63 4.17
CA ALA A 15 -5.32 -0.76 3.70
C ALA A 15 -3.95 -1.06 3.07
N GLU A 16 -3.43 -0.15 2.24
CA GLU A 16 -2.09 -0.30 1.64
C GLU A 16 -1.00 -0.38 2.72
N ILE A 17 -1.02 0.53 3.70
CA ILE A 17 -0.04 0.52 4.80
C ILE A 17 -0.07 -0.81 5.56
N LYS A 18 -1.28 -1.32 5.86
CA LYS A 18 -1.43 -2.62 6.51
C LYS A 18 -0.87 -3.74 5.64
N LEU A 19 -1.14 -3.73 4.33
CA LEU A 19 -0.68 -4.77 3.42
C LEU A 19 0.86 -4.78 3.29
N GLN A 20 1.48 -3.60 3.20
CA GLN A 20 2.93 -3.46 3.23
C GLN A 20 3.52 -4.07 4.50
N ASP A 21 2.93 -3.82 5.66
CA ASP A 21 3.39 -4.41 6.92
C ASP A 21 3.28 -5.93 6.93
N HIS A 22 2.21 -6.51 6.35
CA HIS A 22 2.10 -7.96 6.19
C HIS A 22 3.22 -8.51 5.30
N TYR A 23 3.51 -7.89 4.15
CA TYR A 23 4.61 -8.33 3.30
C TYR A 23 5.97 -8.22 4.01
N ARG A 24 6.21 -7.14 4.77
CA ARG A 24 7.42 -6.98 5.59
C ARG A 24 7.55 -8.08 6.64
N GLN A 25 6.46 -8.47 7.30
CA GLN A 25 6.49 -9.56 8.29
C GLN A 25 6.70 -10.93 7.63
N MET A 26 6.03 -11.19 6.50
CA MET A 26 6.22 -12.43 5.73
C MET A 26 7.67 -12.58 5.27
N ALA A 27 8.29 -11.51 4.77
CA ALA A 27 9.66 -11.54 4.28
C ALA A 27 10.70 -11.89 5.35
N LYS A 28 10.43 -11.65 6.65
CA LYS A 28 11.35 -12.00 7.75
C LYS A 28 11.54 -13.51 7.93
N GLY A 29 10.50 -14.30 7.64
CA GLY A 29 10.50 -15.75 7.85
C GLY A 29 10.88 -16.58 6.62
N VAL A 30 11.08 -15.94 5.46
CA VAL A 30 11.24 -16.64 4.18
C VAL A 30 12.71 -16.98 3.92
N SER A 31 13.02 -18.28 3.86
CA SER A 31 14.34 -18.80 3.51
C SER A 31 14.55 -18.95 1.99
N ASN A 32 13.44 -19.05 1.23
CA ASN A 32 13.51 -19.22 -0.23
C ASN A 32 13.75 -17.87 -0.92
N PRO A 33 14.89 -17.68 -1.63
CA PRO A 33 15.23 -16.39 -2.24
C PRO A 33 14.25 -15.96 -3.33
N LYS A 34 13.62 -16.90 -4.05
CA LYS A 34 12.62 -16.57 -5.08
C LYS A 34 11.35 -16.00 -4.45
N VAL A 35 10.89 -16.61 -3.36
CA VAL A 35 9.72 -16.12 -2.62
C VAL A 35 10.03 -14.76 -2.00
N LYS A 36 11.24 -14.57 -1.49
CA LYS A 36 11.68 -13.28 -0.95
C LYS A 36 11.71 -12.18 -2.01
N ALA A 37 12.15 -12.48 -3.23
CA ALA A 37 12.12 -11.54 -4.36
C ALA A 37 10.68 -11.16 -4.73
N VAL A 38 9.77 -12.14 -4.84
CA VAL A 38 8.35 -11.86 -5.11
C VAL A 38 7.73 -10.97 -4.03
N LEU A 39 7.99 -11.25 -2.75
CA LEU A 39 7.48 -10.42 -1.64
C LEU A 39 8.04 -9.00 -1.69
N HIS A 40 9.29 -8.83 -2.12
CA HIS A 40 9.89 -7.52 -2.29
C HIS A 40 9.23 -6.74 -3.45
N ASP A 41 8.98 -7.40 -4.58
CA ASP A 41 8.33 -6.77 -5.73
C ASP A 41 6.89 -6.37 -5.41
N LEU A 42 6.15 -7.22 -4.70
CA LEU A 42 4.80 -6.90 -4.22
C LEU A 42 4.82 -5.73 -3.24
N LEU A 43 5.77 -5.71 -2.29
CA LEU A 43 5.91 -4.58 -1.35
C LEU A 43 6.16 -3.26 -2.09
N LEU A 44 7.04 -3.25 -3.08
CA LEU A 44 7.31 -2.06 -3.91
C LEU A 44 6.05 -1.57 -4.63
N MET A 45 5.22 -2.49 -5.15
CA MET A 45 3.97 -2.12 -5.80
C MET A 45 2.99 -1.46 -4.82
N GLU A 46 2.84 -1.97 -3.60
CA GLU A 46 1.93 -1.36 -2.62
C GLU A 46 2.46 -0.02 -2.09
N GLU A 47 3.78 0.15 -2.00
CA GLU A 47 4.39 1.45 -1.68
C GLU A 47 4.10 2.49 -2.78
N MET A 48 4.11 2.08 -4.05
CA MET A 48 3.68 2.94 -5.15
C MET A 48 2.18 3.26 -5.09
N ASN A 49 1.33 2.28 -4.80
CA ASN A 49 -0.12 2.47 -4.66
C ASN A 49 -0.45 3.48 -3.54
N GLU A 50 0.23 3.38 -2.40
CA GLU A 50 0.08 4.33 -1.30
C GLU A 50 0.41 5.77 -1.75
N VAL A 51 1.51 5.97 -2.47
CA VAL A 51 1.91 7.31 -2.97
C VAL A 51 0.86 7.87 -3.93
N LEU A 52 0.34 7.06 -4.85
CA LEU A 52 -0.69 7.48 -5.80
C LEU A 52 -2.00 7.85 -5.06
N LEU A 53 -2.42 7.04 -4.09
CA LEU A 53 -3.62 7.32 -3.29
C LEU A 53 -3.47 8.57 -2.43
N ARG A 54 -2.29 8.83 -1.87
CA ARG A 54 -2.00 10.09 -1.15
C ARG A 54 -2.07 11.30 -2.07
N SER A 55 -1.52 11.19 -3.28
CA SER A 55 -1.58 12.26 -4.29
C SER A 55 -3.02 12.55 -4.73
N LEU A 56 -3.84 11.50 -4.91
CA LEU A 56 -5.27 11.62 -5.18
C LEU A 56 -6.00 12.29 -4.02
N ASN A 57 -5.77 11.86 -2.77
CA ASN A 57 -6.42 12.45 -1.60
C ASN A 57 -6.09 13.94 -1.46
N GLN A 58 -4.85 14.34 -1.73
CA GLN A 58 -4.46 15.76 -1.74
C GLN A 58 -5.24 16.57 -2.79
N HIS A 59 -5.43 16.02 -4.00
CA HIS A 59 -6.22 16.68 -5.05
C HIS A 59 -7.73 16.72 -4.74
N LEU A 60 -8.26 15.78 -3.95
CA LEU A 60 -9.66 15.77 -3.55
C LEU A 60 -9.96 16.74 -2.39
N GLU A 61 -8.93 17.07 -1.59
CA GLU A 61 -9.02 18.00 -0.45
C GLU A 61 -8.74 19.46 -0.85
N SER A 62 -8.17 19.71 -2.04
CA SER A 62 -7.91 21.03 -2.64
C SER A 62 -9.11 21.56 -3.42
#